data_AF-A0A2T2VWP1-F1
#
_entry.id   AF-A0A2T2VWP1-F1
#
_cell.length_a   1.000
_cell.length_b   1.000
_cell.length_c   1.000
_cell.angle_alpha   90.00
_cell.angle_beta   90.00
_cell.angle_gamma   90.00
#
_symmetry.space_group_name_H-M   'P 1'
#
loop_
_entity.id
_entity.type
_entity.pdbx_description
1 polymer ?
#
loop_
_entity_poly.entity_id
_entity_poly.type
_entity_poly.pdbx_seq_one_letter_code
_entity_poly.pdbx_strand_id
1 'polypeptide(L)'
;MCDIQRNFLIWNVKFIPKIWSKKPVDHLLFVRLKKILGYTPSNKAVYRAAFTHRSMNIKDTEGIPLNFERLEYLGDSILSTIVARYLFEELPSANEGELTRMKSKIVSRDKLNFIGKEMNLLDLL
;
A
#
# COMPACT_ATOMS: atom_id res chain seq x y z
N MET A 1 32.96 4.08 38.36
CA MET A 1 33.42 5.30 37.67
C MET A 1 33.02 5.16 36.20
N CYS A 2 32.05 5.99 35.80
CA CYS A 2 31.54 6.30 34.45
C CYS A 2 31.20 5.16 33.47
N ASP A 3 29.94 4.91 33.12
CA ASP A 3 28.97 5.71 32.31
C ASP A 3 29.12 5.57 30.78
N ILE A 4 27.98 5.17 30.17
CA ILE A 4 27.34 5.80 28.99
C ILE A 4 27.70 5.34 27.56
N GLN A 5 26.72 4.61 26.98
CA GLN A 5 26.03 4.82 25.69
C GLN A 5 26.73 4.70 24.31
N ARG A 6 25.98 4.04 23.42
CA ARG A 6 25.69 4.38 22.01
C ARG A 6 26.85 4.57 21.02
N ASN A 7 26.89 3.67 20.04
CA ASN A 7 27.25 3.95 18.64
C ASN A 7 26.22 3.16 17.80
N PHE A 8 25.13 3.70 17.24
CA PHE A 8 24.93 4.88 16.39
C PHE A 8 25.93 4.96 15.24
N LEU A 9 25.44 4.62 14.04
CA LEU A 9 26.05 4.76 12.71
C LEU A 9 27.29 3.86 12.55
N ILE A 10 27.41 2.95 11.60
CA ILE A 10 27.36 3.16 10.15
C ILE A 10 26.99 1.80 9.52
N TRP A 11 25.72 1.59 9.17
CA TRP A 11 25.34 0.45 8.32
C TRP A 11 25.89 0.72 6.92
N ASN A 12 26.95 -0.01 6.56
CA ASN A 12 27.57 0.02 5.25
C ASN A 12 26.56 -0.42 4.19
N VAL A 13 26.05 0.58 3.48
CA VAL A 13 25.18 0.48 2.31
C VAL A 13 25.98 -0.17 1.17
N LYS A 14 26.07 -1.50 1.16
CA LYS A 14 26.47 -2.24 -0.05
C LYS A 14 25.25 -2.35 -0.97
N PHE A 15 25.01 -1.25 -1.68
CA PHE A 15 23.92 -1.05 -2.63
C PHE A 15 24.18 -1.85 -3.93
N ILE A 16 23.41 -2.92 -4.11
CA ILE A 16 22.73 -3.39 -5.34
C ILE A 16 23.55 -3.44 -6.66
N PRO A 17 23.79 -4.65 -7.24
CA PRO A 17 24.46 -4.81 -8.53
C PRO A 17 23.54 -4.41 -9.71
N LYS A 18 23.94 -3.34 -10.42
CA LYS A 18 24.10 -3.23 -11.89
C LYS A 18 23.08 -3.88 -12.85
N ILE A 19 21.76 -3.83 -12.58
CA ILE A 19 20.70 -4.16 -13.58
C ILE A 19 19.60 -3.07 -13.72
N TRP A 20 19.57 -2.03 -12.87
CA TRP A 20 18.49 -1.03 -12.91
C TRP A 20 18.95 0.36 -13.36
N SER A 21 19.16 0.51 -14.67
CA SER A 21 19.04 1.82 -15.32
C SER A 21 17.58 2.02 -15.76
N LYS A 22 16.67 2.28 -14.79
CA LYS A 22 15.27 2.71 -15.04
C LYS A 22 14.96 3.98 -14.24
N LYS A 23 15.75 5.04 -14.41
CA LYS A 23 15.53 6.32 -13.70
C LYS A 23 14.26 7.12 -14.10
N PRO A 24 13.67 7.03 -15.32
CA PRO A 24 12.55 7.93 -15.67
C PRO A 24 11.16 7.48 -15.20
N VAL A 25 10.85 6.17 -15.28
CA VAL A 25 9.48 5.65 -14.98
C VAL A 25 9.19 5.69 -13.48
N ASP A 26 10.17 5.31 -12.67
CA ASP A 26 10.03 5.27 -11.21
C ASP A 26 9.88 6.69 -10.63
N HIS A 27 10.56 7.68 -11.22
CA HIS A 27 10.40 9.08 -10.84
C HIS A 27 8.98 9.59 -11.09
N LEU A 28 8.39 9.28 -12.26
CA LEU A 28 7.03 9.70 -12.60
C LEU A 28 5.99 9.12 -11.65
N LEU A 29 6.12 7.84 -11.29
CA LEU A 29 5.25 7.16 -10.32
C LEU A 29 5.23 7.93 -8.98
N PHE A 30 6.40 8.20 -8.41
CA PHE A 30 6.48 8.88 -7.11
C PHE A 30 6.06 10.35 -7.15
N VAL A 31 6.24 11.04 -8.28
CA VAL A 31 5.71 12.40 -8.48
C VAL A 31 4.18 12.39 -8.46
N ARG A 32 3.54 11.44 -9.16
CA ARG A 32 2.07 11.31 -9.16
C ARG A 32 1.54 10.86 -7.79
N LEU A 33 2.17 9.86 -7.17
CA LEU A 33 1.80 9.39 -5.83
C LEU A 33 1.87 10.50 -4.78
N LYS A 34 2.91 11.35 -4.81
CA LYS A 34 3.01 12.48 -3.88
C LYS A 34 1.83 13.45 -4.01
N LYS A 35 1.33 13.68 -5.24
CA LYS A 35 0.15 14.53 -5.48
C LYS A 35 -1.13 13.90 -4.91
N ILE A 36 -1.30 12.59 -5.09
CA ILE A 36 -2.49 11.86 -4.61
C ILE A 36 -2.49 11.73 -3.09
N LEU A 37 -1.33 11.40 -2.50
CA LEU A 37 -1.21 11.12 -1.07
C LEU A 37 -1.09 12.39 -0.21
N GLY A 38 -0.67 13.51 -0.79
CA GLY A 38 -0.39 14.75 -0.05
C GLY A 38 0.90 14.71 0.79
N TYR A 39 1.60 13.57 0.82
CA TYR A 39 2.89 13.40 1.49
C TYR A 39 3.87 12.59 0.64
N THR A 40 5.13 12.57 1.04
CA THR A 40 6.17 11.82 0.31
C THR A 40 6.23 10.37 0.82
N PRO A 41 6.02 9.36 -0.04
CA PRO A 41 6.20 7.95 0.30
C PRO A 41 7.56 7.66 0.95
N SER A 42 7.57 7.22 2.21
CA SER A 42 8.79 6.91 2.95
C SER A 42 9.43 5.60 2.46
N ASN A 43 8.65 4.52 2.39
CA ASN A 43 9.11 3.23 1.90
C ASN A 43 8.67 2.98 0.45
N LYS A 44 9.48 3.43 -0.50
CA LYS A 44 9.24 3.29 -1.94
C LYS A 44 9.02 1.84 -2.40
N ALA A 45 9.63 0.85 -1.75
CA ALA A 45 9.50 -0.55 -2.15
C ALA A 45 8.05 -1.06 -2.02
N VAL A 46 7.35 -0.65 -0.95
CA VAL A 46 5.94 -1.00 -0.73
C VAL A 46 5.05 -0.46 -1.85
N TYR A 47 5.25 0.80 -2.23
CA TYR A 47 4.48 1.40 -3.33
C TYR A 47 4.80 0.75 -4.68
N ARG A 48 6.07 0.42 -4.96
CA ARG A 48 6.39 -0.33 -6.19
C ARG A 48 5.67 -1.67 -6.23
N ALA A 49 5.64 -2.40 -5.12
CA ALA A 49 4.91 -3.66 -5.03
C ALA A 49 3.40 -3.46 -5.23
N ALA A 50 2.82 -2.41 -4.63
CA ALA A 50 1.39 -2.08 -4.76
C ALA A 50 0.95 -1.78 -6.21
N PHE A 51 1.87 -1.28 -7.06
CA PHE A 51 1.62 -1.00 -8.48
C PHE A 51 2.28 -2.02 -9.42
N THR A 52 2.61 -3.22 -8.94
CA THR A 52 3.16 -4.30 -9.78
C THR A 52 2.17 -5.46 -9.88
N HIS A 53 1.68 -5.73 -11.09
CA HIS A 53 0.76 -6.84 -11.32
C HIS A 53 1.50 -8.20 -11.33
N ARG A 54 0.83 -9.25 -10.82
CA ARG A 54 1.38 -10.62 -10.70
C ARG A 54 1.95 -11.19 -12.01
N SER A 55 1.39 -10.79 -13.16
CA SER A 55 1.86 -11.24 -14.48
C SER A 55 3.27 -10.80 -14.83
N MET A 56 3.81 -9.76 -14.16
CA MET A 56 5.17 -9.29 -14.39
C MET A 56 6.23 -10.25 -13.83
N ASN A 57 5.84 -11.18 -12.94
CA ASN A 57 6.70 -12.21 -12.35
C ASN A 57 8.04 -11.67 -11.79
N ILE A 58 8.01 -10.45 -11.25
CA ILE A 58 9.16 -9.81 -10.62
C ILE A 58 9.36 -10.41 -9.24
N LYS A 59 10.61 -10.71 -8.90
CA LYS A 59 11.01 -11.24 -7.60
C LYS A 59 12.12 -10.38 -7.01
N ASP A 60 12.20 -10.34 -5.69
CA ASP A 60 13.31 -9.71 -4.99
C ASP A 60 14.55 -10.63 -4.92
N THR A 61 15.58 -10.19 -4.21
CA THR A 61 16.85 -10.93 -4.04
C THR A 61 16.70 -12.25 -3.30
N GLU A 62 15.62 -12.42 -2.53
CA GLU A 62 15.29 -13.63 -1.78
C GLU A 62 14.31 -14.54 -2.53
N GLY A 63 13.92 -14.14 -3.75
CA GLY A 63 12.99 -14.89 -4.60
C GLY A 63 11.51 -14.67 -4.24
N ILE A 64 11.21 -13.72 -3.35
CA ILE A 64 9.83 -13.40 -2.94
C ILE A 64 9.17 -12.60 -4.08
N PRO A 65 7.93 -12.94 -4.49
CA PRO A 65 7.20 -12.17 -5.48
C PRO A 65 7.00 -10.71 -5.06
N LEU A 66 7.39 -9.78 -5.92
CA LEU A 66 7.15 -8.35 -5.77
C LEU A 66 5.92 -7.98 -6.59
N ASN A 67 4.75 -8.14 -5.99
CA ASN A 67 3.46 -7.80 -6.58
C ASN A 67 2.49 -7.31 -5.48
N PHE A 68 1.29 -6.87 -5.87
CA PHE A 68 0.34 -6.30 -4.91
C PHE A 68 -0.43 -7.33 -4.07
N GLU A 69 -0.40 -8.63 -4.39
CA GLU A 69 -1.36 -9.62 -3.83
C GLU A 69 -1.31 -9.68 -2.30
N ARG A 70 -0.11 -9.64 -1.71
CA ARG A 70 0.05 -9.65 -0.24
C ARG A 70 -0.39 -8.33 0.41
N LEU A 71 -0.19 -7.21 -0.28
CA LEU A 71 -0.62 -5.89 0.19
C LEU A 71 -2.13 -5.74 0.09
N GLU A 72 -2.75 -6.27 -0.97
CA GLU A 72 -4.20 -6.34 -1.15
C GLU A 72 -4.84 -7.14 -0.02
N TYR A 73 -4.31 -8.33 0.29
CA TYR A 73 -4.81 -9.15 1.39
C TYR A 73 -4.82 -8.41 2.75
N LEU A 74 -3.71 -7.73 3.08
CA LEU A 74 -3.62 -6.93 4.29
C LEU A 74 -4.56 -5.70 4.25
N GLY A 75 -4.59 -5.02 3.09
CA GLY A 75 -5.40 -3.82 2.88
C GLY A 75 -6.90 -4.08 3.00
N ASP A 76 -7.38 -5.22 2.48
CA ASP A 76 -8.79 -5.63 2.59
C ASP A 76 -9.22 -5.81 4.05
N SER A 77 -8.37 -6.44 4.86
CA SER A 77 -8.62 -6.61 6.29
C SER A 77 -8.67 -5.27 7.02
N ILE A 78 -7.70 -4.39 6.77
CA ILE A 78 -7.64 -3.05 7.39
C ILE A 78 -8.87 -2.21 7.00
N LEU A 79 -9.19 -2.15 5.71
CA LEU A 79 -10.34 -1.40 5.19
C LEU A 79 -11.65 -1.94 5.78
N SER A 80 -11.81 -3.25 5.80
CA SER A 80 -12.97 -3.92 6.40
C SER A 80 -13.15 -3.56 7.87
N THR A 81 -12.07 -3.53 8.65
CA THR A 81 -12.12 -3.13 10.06
C THR A 81 -12.50 -1.66 10.23
N ILE A 82 -11.93 -0.76 9.44
CA ILE A 82 -12.23 0.68 9.52
C ILE A 82 -13.71 0.94 9.18
N VAL A 83 -14.23 0.33 8.12
CA VAL A 83 -15.64 0.47 7.71
C VAL A 83 -16.57 -0.16 8.73
N ALA A 84 -16.23 -1.33 9.28
CA ALA A 84 -17.02 -1.96 10.33
C ALA A 84 -17.13 -1.08 11.57
N ARG A 85 -16.00 -0.50 12.02
CA ARG A 85 -15.97 0.44 13.15
C ARG A 85 -16.84 1.66 12.88
N TYR A 86 -16.69 2.29 11.71
CA TYR A 86 -17.49 3.45 11.33
C TYR A 86 -18.99 3.15 11.34
N LEU A 87 -19.42 2.03 10.74
CA LEU A 87 -20.83 1.65 10.73
C LEU A 87 -21.37 1.34 12.13
N PHE A 88 -20.57 0.71 12.99
CA PHE A 88 -20.94 0.44 14.37
C PHE A 88 -21.17 1.73 15.17
N GLU A 89 -20.32 2.74 14.98
CA GLU A 89 -20.43 4.04 15.67
C GLU A 89 -21.59 4.88 15.14
N GLU A 90 -21.79 4.94 13.82
CA GLU A 90 -22.78 5.82 13.19
C GLU A 90 -24.20 5.23 13.15
N LEU A 91 -24.35 3.90 13.25
CA LEU A 91 -25.65 3.22 13.12
C LEU A 91 -25.94 2.34 14.35
N PRO A 92 -26.07 2.93 15.56
CA PRO A 92 -26.22 2.19 16.81
C PRO A 92 -27.51 1.36 16.91
N SER A 93 -28.51 1.66 16.08
CA SER A 93 -29.78 0.93 16.05
C SER A 93 -29.82 -0.20 15.01
N ALA A 94 -28.80 -0.31 14.14
CA ALA A 94 -28.75 -1.36 13.13
C ALA A 94 -28.33 -2.70 13.74
N ASN A 95 -28.95 -3.79 13.30
CA ASN A 95 -28.54 -5.13 13.70
C ASN A 95 -27.33 -5.63 12.89
N GLU A 96 -26.75 -6.76 13.30
CA GLU A 96 -25.57 -7.36 12.65
C GLU A 96 -25.76 -7.57 11.14
N GLY A 97 -26.91 -8.10 10.71
CA GLY A 97 -27.18 -8.37 9.30
C GLY A 97 -27.24 -7.10 8.45
N GLU A 98 -27.82 -6.03 8.99
CA GLU A 98 -27.82 -4.71 8.34
C GLU A 98 -26.41 -4.15 8.22
N LEU A 99 -25.63 -4.17 9.30
CA LEU A 99 -24.24 -3.71 9.31
C LEU A 99 -23.39 -4.49 8.30
N THR A 100 -23.53 -5.83 8.28
CA THR A 100 -22.82 -6.71 7.34
C THR A 100 -23.21 -6.44 5.88
N ARG A 101 -24.51 -6.21 5.59
CA ARG A 101 -24.98 -5.85 4.25
C ARG A 101 -24.43 -4.50 3.79
N MET A 102 -24.45 -3.49 4.66
CA MET A 102 -23.92 -2.16 4.37
C MET A 102 -22.41 -2.18 4.16
N LYS A 103 -21.68 -2.84 5.05
CA LYS A 103 -20.23 -3.04 4.92
C LYS A 103 -19.89 -3.64 3.56
N SER A 104 -20.53 -4.76 3.21
CA SER A 104 -20.31 -5.47 1.94
C SER A 104 -20.58 -4.59 0.71
N LYS A 105 -21.57 -3.69 0.79
CA LYS A 105 -21.85 -2.73 -0.29
C LYS A 105 -20.74 -1.67 -0.42
N ILE A 106 -20.26 -1.14 0.71
CA ILE A 106 -19.22 -0.10 0.76
C ILE A 106 -17.87 -0.63 0.26
N VAL A 107 -17.45 -1.81 0.72
CA VAL A 107 -16.16 -2.43 0.34
C VAL A 107 -16.28 -3.33 -0.89
N SER A 108 -17.38 -3.22 -1.64
CA SER A 108 -17.55 -4.00 -2.86
C SER A 108 -16.50 -3.64 -3.91
N ARG A 109 -16.09 -4.64 -4.71
CA ARG A 109 -15.14 -4.44 -5.82
C ARG A 109 -15.57 -3.30 -6.74
N ASP A 110 -16.85 -3.25 -7.10
CA ASP A 110 -17.38 -2.19 -7.98
C ASP A 110 -17.22 -0.81 -7.37
N LYS A 111 -17.50 -0.66 -6.07
CA LYS A 111 -17.36 0.63 -5.38
C LYS A 111 -15.90 1.03 -5.22
N LEU A 112 -15.02 0.10 -4.87
CA LEU A 112 -13.57 0.36 -4.74
C LEU A 112 -12.93 0.66 -6.09
N ASN A 113 -13.33 -0.04 -7.16
CA ASN A 113 -12.89 0.24 -8.53
C ASN A 113 -13.30 1.64 -8.98
N PHE A 114 -14.53 2.05 -8.67
CA PHE A 114 -15.00 3.40 -8.94
C PHE A 114 -14.13 4.45 -8.22
N ILE A 115 -13.86 4.27 -6.91
CA ILE A 115 -13.01 5.18 -6.15
C ILE A 115 -11.58 5.21 -6.72
N GLY A 116 -11.02 4.06 -7.08
CA GLY A 116 -9.67 3.98 -7.68
C GLY A 116 -9.56 4.74 -9.00
N LYS A 117 -10.64 4.77 -9.81
CA LYS A 117 -10.74 5.58 -11.02
C LYS A 117 -10.75 7.08 -10.70
N GLU A 118 -11.59 7.51 -9.76
CA GLU A 118 -11.66 8.92 -9.34
C GLU A 118 -10.32 9.43 -8.77
N MET A 119 -9.56 8.54 -8.12
CA MET A 119 -8.23 8.83 -7.61
C MET A 119 -7.13 8.80 -8.68
N ASN A 120 -7.46 8.52 -9.95
CA ASN A 120 -6.52 8.35 -11.07
C ASN A 120 -5.42 7.32 -10.79
N LEU A 121 -5.73 6.25 -10.03
CA LEU A 121 -4.78 5.19 -9.72
C LEU A 121 -4.52 4.25 -10.90
N LEU A 122 -5.48 4.14 -11.82
CA LEU A 122 -5.33 3.29 -13.02
C LEU A 122 -4.21 3.77 -13.93
N ASP A 123 -3.95 5.08 -13.98
CA ASP A 123 -2.87 5.67 -14.77
C ASP A 123 -1.47 5.37 -14.20
N LEU A 124 -1.40 4.66 -13.07
CA LEU A 124 -0.16 4.29 -12.38
C LEU A 124 0.14 2.78 -12.47
N LEU A 125 -0.78 1.97 -12.99
CA LEU A 125 -0.65 0.51 -13.14
C LEU A 125 0.03 0.12 -14.46
#